data_AF-A0A2D6CVG6-F1
#
_entry.id   AF-A0A2D6CVG6-F1
#
_cell.length_a   1.000
_cell.length_b   1.000
_cell.length_c   1.000
_cell.angle_alpha   90.00
_cell.angle_beta   90.00
_cell.angle_gamma   90.00
#
_symmetry.space_group_name_H-M   'P 1'
#
loop_
_entity.id
_entity.type
_entity.pdbx_description
1 polymer ?
#
loop_
_entity_poly.entity_id
_entity_poly.type
_entity_poly.pdbx_seq_one_letter_code
_entity_poly.pdbx_strand_id
1 'polypeptide(L)'
;MSQTYRAPAFFDALPELSGRGATEERVAFLDEHSVVIIDDFVGSRWIEPLRDAGRRVTEAFAPDNVYDVLDGSKGYVHRTGDEEPWAIRGLVHPAWKEPSFAEFHGSDEFLSFVSSWCGGVTPEDLSYSGLLLWCNPRKKENALSWHRDGTWWGTGEPYRAQEVRNDGPEAYSEEVERERWEEIVERNRKQVHERNGASIFLALVDDECHEVIPGSHNRWRTPLEHDVLLPQNMKDAGVPHTPSWDGESPLPGQTAVRLKAGQALIRVGMNIHTGHTVPERERNSLAIGWSKWGGPSDKEPEVSDARHAWQLDPAVREALPHEWMKTTWDRWSARQKLGDTLEDRYAPFDIRQIKSGKVAGWHTELEKQAAAAGEAWEPRQTAR
;
A
#
# COMPACT_ATOMS: atom_id res chain seq x y z
N MET A 1 3.13 -5.31 30.50
CA MET A 1 2.57 -5.01 29.18
C MET A 1 3.51 -3.98 28.56
N SER A 2 4.16 -4.32 27.45
CA SER A 2 5.14 -3.43 26.81
C SER A 2 4.42 -2.16 26.37
N GLN A 3 4.92 -0.98 26.79
CA GLN A 3 4.34 0.36 26.56
C GLN A 3 4.17 0.75 25.09
N THR A 4 4.52 -0.13 24.15
CA THR A 4 4.65 0.18 22.73
C THR A 4 3.41 -0.14 21.91
N TYR A 5 2.46 -0.92 22.43
CA TYR A 5 1.20 -1.22 21.74
C TYR A 5 0.06 -0.40 22.33
N ARG A 6 -0.66 0.31 21.46
CA ARG A 6 -1.87 1.05 21.85
C ARG A 6 -3.07 0.11 21.94
N ALA A 7 -3.09 -0.95 21.14
CA ALA A 7 -4.21 -1.90 21.12
C ALA A 7 -4.37 -2.66 22.45
N PRO A 8 -5.59 -2.72 23.02
CA PRO A 8 -5.88 -3.48 24.24
C PRO A 8 -6.05 -4.99 23.99
N ALA A 9 -6.13 -5.42 22.73
CA ALA A 9 -6.39 -6.79 22.33
C ALA A 9 -5.52 -7.20 21.13
N PHE A 10 -5.39 -8.51 20.92
CA PHE A 10 -4.66 -9.09 19.79
C PHE A 10 -5.56 -9.95 18.91
N PHE A 11 -5.32 -9.88 17.60
CA PHE A 11 -5.97 -10.66 16.57
C PHE A 11 -4.99 -11.73 16.12
N ASP A 12 -5.24 -12.98 16.52
CA ASP A 12 -4.36 -14.13 16.29
C ASP A 12 -4.92 -15.06 15.21
N ALA A 13 -4.05 -15.89 14.64
CA ALA A 13 -4.48 -16.96 13.75
C ALA A 13 -5.33 -17.99 14.52
N LEU A 14 -6.44 -18.38 13.92
CA LEU A 14 -7.37 -19.36 14.48
C LEU A 14 -7.08 -20.76 13.90
N PRO A 15 -6.79 -21.78 14.73
CA PRO A 15 -6.55 -23.14 14.25
C PRO A 15 -7.68 -23.72 13.41
N GLU A 16 -8.93 -23.37 13.71
CA GLU A 16 -10.12 -23.75 12.97
C GLU A 16 -10.21 -23.12 11.57
N LEU A 17 -9.47 -22.04 11.32
CA LEU A 17 -9.32 -21.41 10.00
C LEU A 17 -8.00 -21.81 9.32
N SER A 18 -7.30 -22.84 9.81
CA SER A 18 -6.14 -23.40 9.12
C SER A 18 -6.56 -24.10 7.83
N GLY A 19 -5.69 -24.07 6.83
CA GLY A 19 -5.99 -24.61 5.51
C GLY A 19 -5.30 -23.83 4.40
N ARG A 20 -5.54 -24.20 3.14
CA ARG A 20 -5.04 -23.44 1.99
C ARG A 20 -6.20 -22.82 1.23
N GLY A 21 -6.01 -21.58 0.77
CA GLY A 21 -6.97 -20.92 -0.11
C GLY A 21 -8.20 -20.36 0.61
N ALA A 22 -9.21 -20.01 -0.19
CA ALA A 22 -10.47 -19.41 0.22
C ALA A 22 -11.51 -20.47 0.62
N THR A 23 -11.34 -21.12 1.77
CA THR A 23 -12.37 -22.02 2.32
C THR A 23 -13.63 -21.24 2.68
N GLU A 24 -14.78 -21.93 2.76
CA GLU A 24 -16.05 -21.29 3.12
C GLU A 24 -15.97 -20.59 4.49
N GLU A 25 -15.28 -21.20 5.45
CA GLU A 25 -15.09 -20.66 6.80
C GLU A 25 -14.22 -19.39 6.76
N ARG A 26 -13.14 -19.37 5.98
CA ARG A 26 -12.28 -18.18 5.83
C ARG A 26 -13.00 -17.03 5.15
N VAL A 27 -13.81 -17.32 4.14
CA VAL A 27 -14.61 -16.31 3.43
C VAL A 27 -15.68 -15.75 4.34
N ALA A 28 -16.42 -16.61 5.07
CA ALA A 28 -17.41 -16.17 6.04
C ALA A 28 -16.78 -15.34 7.17
N PHE A 29 -15.63 -15.77 7.68
CA PHE A 29 -14.91 -15.03 8.72
C PHE A 29 -14.42 -13.66 8.21
N LEU A 30 -13.93 -13.60 6.97
CA LEU A 30 -13.54 -12.34 6.33
C LEU A 30 -14.74 -11.40 6.15
N ASP A 31 -15.92 -11.91 5.79
CA ASP A 31 -17.16 -11.13 5.66
C ASP A 31 -17.62 -10.56 7.00
N GLU A 32 -17.50 -11.34 8.08
CA GLU A 32 -17.89 -10.90 9.42
C GLU A 32 -16.90 -9.87 9.99
N HIS A 33 -15.60 -10.15 9.88
CA HIS A 33 -14.57 -9.42 10.61
C HIS A 33 -13.75 -8.45 9.76
N SER A 34 -13.92 -8.39 8.44
CA SER A 34 -13.08 -7.68 7.44
C SER A 34 -11.62 -8.09 7.38
N VAL A 35 -11.19 -9.03 8.22
CA VAL A 35 -9.81 -9.51 8.28
C VAL A 35 -9.81 -11.01 8.47
N VAL A 36 -8.83 -11.68 7.90
CA VAL A 36 -8.52 -13.08 8.20
C VAL A 36 -7.01 -13.29 8.11
N ILE A 37 -6.44 -14.00 9.08
CA ILE A 37 -5.06 -14.45 9.01
C ILE A 37 -5.06 -15.83 8.34
N ILE A 38 -4.22 -15.98 7.32
CA ILE A 38 -3.99 -17.24 6.62
C ILE A 38 -2.58 -17.75 6.91
N ASP A 39 -2.42 -19.06 6.87
CA ASP A 39 -1.16 -19.79 7.06
C ASP A 39 -0.62 -20.44 5.77
N ASP A 40 -1.16 -20.02 4.61
CA ASP A 40 -0.87 -20.58 3.28
C ASP A 40 0.63 -20.64 2.94
N PHE A 41 1.43 -19.71 3.46
CA PHE A 41 2.87 -19.59 3.19
C PHE A 41 3.75 -20.00 4.37
N VAL A 42 3.18 -20.57 5.43
CA VAL A 42 3.96 -21.12 6.55
C VAL A 42 4.81 -22.28 6.04
N GLY A 43 6.13 -22.19 6.24
CA GLY A 43 7.08 -23.17 5.72
C GLY A 43 7.40 -23.02 4.23
N SER A 44 6.90 -21.96 3.56
CA SER A 44 7.29 -21.68 2.18
C SER A 44 8.80 -21.42 2.07
N ARG A 45 9.41 -21.98 1.02
CA ARG A 45 10.83 -21.78 0.70
C ARG A 45 11.18 -20.32 0.37
N TRP A 46 10.18 -19.47 0.10
CA TRP A 46 10.39 -18.08 -0.28
C TRP A 46 10.57 -17.14 0.91
N ILE A 47 10.14 -17.53 2.11
CA ILE A 47 10.17 -16.63 3.28
C ILE A 47 11.57 -16.14 3.58
N GLU A 48 12.57 -17.02 3.62
CA GLU A 48 13.95 -16.65 3.92
C GLU A 48 14.60 -15.79 2.81
N PRO A 49 14.56 -16.17 1.52
CA PRO A 49 15.04 -15.32 0.43
C PRO A 49 14.42 -13.92 0.40
N LEU A 50 13.09 -13.83 0.58
CA LEU A 50 12.36 -12.55 0.58
C LEU A 50 12.72 -11.70 1.80
N ARG A 51 12.85 -12.32 2.98
CA ARG A 51 13.26 -11.63 4.21
C ARG A 51 14.63 -10.99 4.04
N ASP A 52 15.59 -11.75 3.54
CA ASP A 52 16.96 -11.26 3.37
C ASP A 52 17.06 -10.19 2.28
N ALA A 53 16.31 -10.34 1.19
CA ALA A 53 16.17 -9.29 0.18
C ALA A 53 15.56 -8.01 0.78
N GLY A 54 14.50 -8.15 1.59
CA GLY A 54 13.87 -7.03 2.29
C GLY A 54 14.85 -6.27 3.19
N ARG A 55 15.65 -7.01 3.97
CA ARG A 55 16.70 -6.42 4.83
C ARG A 55 17.74 -5.64 4.02
N ARG A 56 18.23 -6.22 2.91
CA ARG A 56 19.22 -5.54 2.04
C ARG A 56 18.66 -4.27 1.44
N VAL A 57 17.41 -4.28 0.96
CA VAL A 57 16.76 -3.10 0.38
C VAL A 57 16.50 -2.03 1.44
N THR A 58 16.03 -2.40 2.63
CA THR A 58 15.83 -1.45 3.74
C THR A 58 17.16 -0.81 4.15
N GLU A 59 18.23 -1.58 4.32
CA GLU A 59 19.55 -1.06 4.68
C GLU A 59 20.11 -0.17 3.56
N ALA A 60 19.98 -0.56 2.29
CA ALA A 60 20.43 0.24 1.15
C ALA A 60 19.78 1.63 1.10
N PHE A 61 18.58 1.77 1.64
CA PHE A 61 17.85 3.05 1.71
C PHE A 61 17.93 3.74 3.07
N ALA A 62 18.82 3.29 3.97
CA ALA A 62 19.14 4.06 5.17
C ALA A 62 19.57 5.50 4.80
N PRO A 63 19.30 6.51 5.65
CA PRO A 63 19.60 7.92 5.34
C PRO A 63 21.04 8.18 4.90
N ASP A 64 22.00 7.45 5.50
CA ASP A 64 23.43 7.62 5.23
C ASP A 64 23.86 7.08 3.86
N ASN A 65 23.04 6.23 3.23
CA ASN A 65 23.39 5.58 1.96
C ASN A 65 22.90 6.36 0.73
N VAL A 66 21.87 7.21 0.85
CA VAL A 66 21.25 8.00 -0.25
C VAL A 66 21.04 7.20 -1.56
N TYR A 67 22.03 7.18 -2.47
CA TYR A 67 22.07 6.40 -3.72
C TYR A 67 23.35 5.56 -3.91
N ASP A 68 24.20 5.46 -2.88
CA ASP A 68 25.53 4.83 -2.96
C ASP A 68 25.44 3.30 -3.06
N VAL A 69 24.37 2.71 -2.52
CA VAL A 69 24.14 1.27 -2.53
C VAL A 69 23.16 0.87 -3.64
N LEU A 70 21.96 1.47 -3.66
CA LEU A 70 20.93 1.27 -4.66
C LEU A 70 20.34 2.62 -5.10
N ASP A 71 19.95 2.70 -6.38
CA ASP A 71 19.25 3.86 -6.92
C ASP A 71 17.78 3.87 -6.45
N GLY A 72 17.52 4.53 -5.33
CA GLY A 72 16.18 4.65 -4.74
C GLY A 72 15.17 5.38 -5.62
N SER A 73 15.65 6.20 -6.57
CA SER A 73 14.79 6.94 -7.51
C SER A 73 14.11 6.04 -8.56
N LYS A 74 14.54 4.77 -8.66
CA LYS A 74 13.92 3.72 -9.48
C LYS A 74 12.72 3.03 -8.82
N GLY A 75 12.33 3.52 -7.65
CA GLY A 75 11.13 3.10 -6.95
C GLY A 75 10.44 4.28 -6.29
N TYR A 76 9.79 4.02 -5.16
CA TYR A 76 9.24 5.07 -4.30
C TYR A 76 9.45 4.68 -2.84
N VAL A 77 10.38 5.36 -2.17
CA VAL A 77 10.72 5.12 -0.77
C VAL A 77 9.95 6.09 0.11
N HIS A 78 9.04 5.56 0.92
CA HIS A 78 8.34 6.30 1.95
C HIS A 78 9.28 6.48 3.14
N ARG A 79 9.50 7.74 3.53
CA ARG A 79 10.44 8.10 4.58
C ARG A 79 9.75 8.86 5.71
N THR A 80 10.30 8.74 6.92
CA THR A 80 9.92 9.51 8.10
C THR A 80 10.55 10.91 8.05
N GLY A 81 10.28 11.75 9.07
CA GLY A 81 10.85 13.10 9.17
C GLY A 81 12.39 13.12 9.33
N ASP A 82 12.99 12.05 9.83
CA ASP A 82 14.45 11.82 9.88
C ASP A 82 14.97 10.97 8.72
N GLU A 83 14.17 10.88 7.65
CA GLU A 83 14.49 10.23 6.38
C GLU A 83 14.67 8.70 6.46
N GLU A 84 14.39 8.04 7.59
CA GLU A 84 14.41 6.58 7.66
C GLU A 84 13.26 5.96 6.83
N PRO A 85 13.51 4.88 6.09
CA PRO A 85 12.47 4.24 5.28
C PRO A 85 11.46 3.50 6.18
N TRP A 86 10.16 3.70 5.93
CA TRP A 86 9.08 2.95 6.60
C TRP A 86 8.22 2.14 5.62
N ALA A 87 8.28 2.43 4.33
CA ALA A 87 7.73 1.58 3.29
C ALA A 87 8.43 1.79 1.95
N ILE A 88 8.59 0.73 1.16
CA ILE A 88 9.43 0.74 -0.05
C ILE A 88 8.67 0.10 -1.21
N ARG A 89 8.46 0.87 -2.28
CA ARG A 89 7.87 0.41 -3.56
C ARG A 89 8.96 0.40 -4.62
N GLY A 90 8.88 -0.52 -5.58
CA GLY A 90 9.93 -0.68 -6.60
C GLY A 90 10.66 -2.02 -6.54
N LEU A 91 10.21 -2.94 -5.68
CA LEU A 91 10.91 -4.19 -5.34
C LEU A 91 11.29 -5.07 -6.52
N VAL A 92 10.57 -4.96 -7.65
CA VAL A 92 10.84 -5.74 -8.87
C VAL A 92 11.78 -5.03 -9.85
N HIS A 93 12.17 -3.79 -9.56
CA HIS A 93 12.97 -3.00 -10.48
C HIS A 93 14.39 -3.58 -10.58
N PRO A 94 14.92 -3.87 -11.79
CA PRO A 94 16.19 -4.58 -11.94
C PRO A 94 17.40 -3.82 -11.38
N ALA A 95 17.33 -2.48 -11.31
CA ALA A 95 18.37 -1.67 -10.67
C ALA A 95 18.63 -2.05 -9.19
N TRP A 96 17.67 -2.69 -8.52
CA TRP A 96 17.78 -3.07 -7.11
C TRP A 96 18.39 -4.46 -6.91
N LYS A 97 18.55 -5.25 -7.99
CA LYS A 97 19.26 -6.55 -7.99
C LYS A 97 18.68 -7.58 -7.00
N GLU A 98 17.37 -7.48 -6.70
CA GLU A 98 16.64 -8.42 -5.84
C GLU A 98 15.57 -9.17 -6.66
N PRO A 99 15.94 -10.14 -7.51
CA PRO A 99 15.00 -10.84 -8.38
C PRO A 99 13.96 -11.66 -7.60
N SER A 100 14.25 -12.04 -6.36
CA SER A 100 13.39 -12.89 -5.52
C SER A 100 11.97 -12.34 -5.36
N PHE A 101 11.79 -11.01 -5.37
CA PHE A 101 10.45 -10.42 -5.30
C PHE A 101 9.62 -10.71 -6.54
N ALA A 102 10.20 -10.53 -7.73
CA ALA A 102 9.53 -10.80 -9.00
C ALA A 102 9.33 -12.32 -9.20
N GLU A 103 10.31 -13.13 -8.81
CA GLU A 103 10.23 -14.59 -8.87
C GLU A 103 9.13 -15.15 -7.96
N PHE A 104 9.00 -14.64 -6.72
CA PHE A 104 7.91 -15.03 -5.84
C PHE A 104 6.55 -14.60 -6.38
N HIS A 105 6.44 -13.35 -6.85
CA HIS A 105 5.20 -12.79 -7.40
C HIS A 105 4.67 -13.59 -8.60
N GLY A 106 5.59 -14.12 -9.42
CA GLY A 106 5.29 -15.00 -10.55
C GLY A 106 5.26 -16.50 -10.24
N SER A 107 5.52 -16.92 -9.00
CA SER A 107 5.65 -18.33 -8.66
C SER A 107 4.31 -19.07 -8.67
N ASP A 108 4.36 -20.38 -8.95
CA ASP A 108 3.18 -21.27 -8.90
C ASP A 108 2.50 -21.26 -7.52
N GLU A 109 3.27 -21.10 -6.43
CA GLU A 109 2.73 -21.01 -5.08
C GLU A 109 1.85 -19.76 -4.91
N PHE A 110 2.34 -18.60 -5.35
CA PHE A 110 1.58 -17.34 -5.26
C PHE A 110 0.41 -17.30 -6.25
N LEU A 111 0.59 -17.82 -7.47
CA LEU A 111 -0.48 -17.94 -8.46
C LEU A 111 -1.59 -18.89 -7.99
N SER A 112 -1.24 -20.02 -7.36
CA SER A 112 -2.22 -20.95 -6.79
C SER A 112 -3.04 -20.29 -5.67
N PHE A 113 -2.38 -19.49 -4.82
CA PHE A 113 -3.06 -18.66 -3.84
C PHE A 113 -4.06 -17.68 -4.49
N VAL A 114 -3.60 -16.88 -5.46
CA VAL A 114 -4.47 -15.90 -6.14
C VAL A 114 -5.64 -16.59 -6.85
N SER A 115 -5.37 -17.69 -7.55
CA SER A 115 -6.39 -18.48 -8.23
C SER A 115 -7.46 -18.97 -7.26
N SER A 116 -7.07 -19.50 -6.10
CA SER A 116 -8.01 -19.96 -5.07
C SER A 116 -8.88 -18.82 -4.52
N TRP A 117 -8.30 -17.64 -4.29
CA TRP A 117 -9.03 -16.51 -3.71
C TRP A 117 -9.82 -15.68 -4.71
N CYS A 118 -9.62 -15.85 -6.01
CA CYS A 118 -10.26 -15.06 -7.05
C CYS A 118 -11.09 -15.90 -8.04
N GLY A 119 -11.58 -17.07 -7.61
CA GLY A 119 -12.50 -17.87 -8.41
C GLY A 119 -11.86 -18.55 -9.62
N GLY A 120 -10.61 -19.01 -9.47
CA GLY A 120 -9.92 -19.80 -10.49
C GLY A 120 -9.24 -18.97 -11.58
N VAL A 121 -8.91 -17.70 -11.32
CA VAL A 121 -8.18 -16.88 -12.29
C VAL A 121 -6.87 -17.52 -12.70
N THR A 122 -6.51 -17.28 -13.95
CA THR A 122 -5.28 -17.71 -14.61
C THR A 122 -4.44 -16.50 -15.00
N PRO A 123 -3.15 -16.64 -15.34
CA PRO A 123 -2.33 -15.53 -15.85
C PRO A 123 -2.99 -14.71 -16.97
N GLU A 124 -3.79 -15.35 -17.81
CA GLU A 124 -4.55 -14.74 -18.90
C GLU A 124 -5.61 -13.75 -18.41
N ASP A 125 -6.07 -13.87 -17.16
CA ASP A 125 -7.07 -13.02 -16.53
C ASP A 125 -6.46 -11.86 -15.73
N LEU A 126 -5.13 -11.78 -15.59
CA LEU A 126 -4.49 -10.87 -14.65
C LEU A 126 -4.03 -9.55 -15.29
N SER A 127 -3.98 -8.52 -14.46
CA SER A 127 -3.33 -7.24 -14.71
C SER A 127 -2.35 -6.96 -13.57
N TYR A 128 -1.22 -6.35 -13.91
CA TYR A 128 -0.16 -6.05 -12.95
C TYR A 128 -0.67 -5.13 -11.82
N SER A 129 -0.20 -5.42 -10.61
CA SER A 129 -0.43 -4.59 -9.43
C SER A 129 0.90 -4.40 -8.68
N GLY A 130 0.98 -3.31 -7.92
CA GLY A 130 2.22 -2.93 -7.25
C GLY A 130 2.58 -3.83 -6.07
N LEU A 131 3.88 -3.88 -5.77
CA LEU A 131 4.44 -4.50 -4.57
C LEU A 131 4.96 -3.41 -3.62
N LEU A 132 4.81 -3.66 -2.32
CA LEU A 132 5.24 -2.76 -1.27
C LEU A 132 5.86 -3.57 -0.13
N LEU A 133 7.05 -3.20 0.30
CA LEU A 133 7.68 -3.70 1.50
C LEU A 133 7.41 -2.72 2.65
N TRP A 134 6.86 -3.20 3.74
CA TRP A 134 6.79 -2.47 5.00
C TRP A 134 8.03 -2.75 5.83
N CYS A 135 8.71 -1.69 6.24
CA CYS A 135 9.89 -1.76 7.11
C CYS A 135 9.72 -0.78 8.28
N ASN A 136 10.49 -0.99 9.35
CA ASN A 136 10.45 -0.08 10.49
C ASN A 136 11.60 0.94 10.40
N PRO A 137 11.32 2.25 10.59
CA PRO A 137 12.35 3.19 11.02
C PRO A 137 12.90 2.71 12.38
N ARG A 138 14.21 2.77 12.54
CA ARG A 138 14.89 2.23 13.73
C ARG A 138 14.74 3.17 14.92
N LYS A 139 14.75 4.48 14.67
CA LYS A 139 14.95 5.52 15.70
C LYS A 139 13.65 6.10 16.25
N LYS A 140 12.57 6.13 15.47
CA LYS A 140 11.32 6.79 15.83
C LYS A 140 10.11 5.97 15.45
N GLU A 141 9.08 6.02 16.29
CA GLU A 141 7.76 5.54 15.89
C GLU A 141 7.23 6.42 14.76
N ASN A 142 6.72 5.78 13.73
CA ASN A 142 5.93 6.37 12.67
C ASN A 142 4.58 5.69 12.70
N ALA A 143 3.53 6.47 12.93
CA ALA A 143 2.16 5.99 12.94
C ALA A 143 1.40 6.69 11.81
N LEU A 144 0.71 5.88 11.00
CA LEU A 144 -0.30 6.42 10.11
C LEU A 144 -1.50 6.87 10.94
N SER A 145 -2.22 7.89 10.48
CA SER A 145 -3.54 8.17 11.04
C SER A 145 -4.45 6.97 10.81
N TRP A 146 -5.45 6.80 11.66
CA TRP A 146 -6.55 5.88 11.38
C TRP A 146 -7.22 6.25 10.06
N HIS A 147 -7.45 5.25 9.20
CA HIS A 147 -8.00 5.47 7.88
C HIS A 147 -8.73 4.23 7.35
N ARG A 148 -9.35 4.41 6.18
CA ARG A 148 -9.76 3.34 5.27
C ARG A 148 -8.98 3.55 3.97
N ASP A 149 -8.60 2.47 3.26
CA ASP A 149 -7.80 2.61 2.03
C ASP A 149 -8.62 3.20 0.89
N GLY A 150 -9.90 2.81 0.80
CA GLY A 150 -10.81 3.30 -0.22
C GLY A 150 -11.40 4.65 0.18
N THR A 151 -11.67 5.51 -0.80
CA THR A 151 -12.39 6.77 -0.55
C THR A 151 -13.85 6.47 -0.20
N TRP A 152 -14.28 6.91 0.97
CA TRP A 152 -15.59 6.60 1.54
C TRP A 152 -16.40 7.82 1.96
N TRP A 153 -15.78 8.98 1.83
CA TRP A 153 -16.34 10.29 2.12
C TRP A 153 -15.75 11.32 1.14
N GLY A 154 -16.22 12.57 1.16
CA GLY A 154 -15.87 13.54 0.12
C GLY A 154 -16.46 13.17 -1.25
N THR A 155 -15.82 13.65 -2.32
CA THR A 155 -16.21 13.43 -3.73
C THR A 155 -16.20 11.96 -4.17
N GLY A 156 -15.45 11.12 -3.47
CA GLY A 156 -15.32 9.70 -3.79
C GLY A 156 -14.22 9.34 -4.75
N GLU A 157 -13.55 10.34 -5.29
CA GLU A 157 -12.38 10.15 -6.11
C GLU A 157 -11.24 9.49 -5.30
N PRO A 158 -10.42 8.62 -5.91
CA PRO A 158 -9.24 8.04 -5.27
C PRO A 158 -8.21 9.10 -4.84
N TYR A 159 -7.41 8.83 -3.80
CA TYR A 159 -6.34 9.76 -3.36
C TYR A 159 -5.08 9.58 -4.20
N ARG A 160 -4.56 10.68 -4.78
CA ARG A 160 -3.27 10.70 -5.48
C ARG A 160 -2.17 11.26 -4.58
N ALA A 161 -0.98 10.68 -4.67
CA ALA A 161 0.19 11.16 -3.94
C ALA A 161 0.52 12.60 -4.34
N GLN A 162 0.89 13.42 -3.35
CA GLN A 162 1.29 14.82 -3.54
C GLN A 162 0.17 15.72 -4.12
N GLU A 163 -1.07 15.23 -4.15
CA GLU A 163 -2.27 16.00 -4.50
C GLU A 163 -2.78 16.77 -3.29
N VAL A 164 -3.17 18.03 -3.52
CA VAL A 164 -3.93 18.83 -2.56
C VAL A 164 -5.39 18.79 -2.98
N ARG A 165 -6.24 18.17 -2.17
CA ARG A 165 -7.68 18.15 -2.40
C ARG A 165 -8.31 19.48 -2.00
N ASN A 166 -9.16 19.99 -2.88
CA ASN A 166 -9.93 21.21 -2.66
C ASN A 166 -11.43 20.92 -2.53
N ASP A 167 -11.77 19.73 -2.02
CA ASP A 167 -13.15 19.38 -1.68
C ASP A 167 -13.68 20.38 -0.63
N GLY A 168 -14.86 20.94 -0.84
CA GLY A 168 -15.50 21.82 0.13
C GLY A 168 -16.19 21.05 1.27
N PRO A 169 -16.55 21.73 2.38
CA PRO A 169 -17.21 21.11 3.53
C PRO A 169 -18.49 20.34 3.18
N GLU A 170 -19.19 20.76 2.14
CA GLU A 170 -20.40 20.12 1.62
C GLU A 170 -20.16 18.68 1.15
N ALA A 171 -18.97 18.37 0.62
CA ALA A 171 -18.61 17.01 0.21
C ALA A 171 -18.43 16.07 1.41
N TYR A 172 -18.30 16.64 2.62
CA TYR A 172 -18.15 15.92 3.88
C TYR A 172 -19.42 16.00 4.75
N SER A 173 -20.61 16.22 4.16
CA SER A 173 -21.84 16.13 4.93
C SER A 173 -22.17 14.67 5.28
N GLU A 174 -23.00 14.48 6.32
CA GLU A 174 -23.50 13.15 6.68
C GLU A 174 -24.40 12.57 5.58
N GLU A 175 -25.18 13.42 4.89
CA GLU A 175 -26.02 13.02 3.77
C GLU A 175 -25.18 12.42 2.64
N VAL A 176 -24.09 13.09 2.24
CA VAL A 176 -23.18 12.60 1.19
C VAL A 176 -22.55 11.27 1.59
N GLU A 177 -22.15 11.12 2.85
CA GLU A 177 -21.62 9.84 3.34
C GLU A 177 -22.69 8.73 3.30
N ARG A 178 -23.92 9.02 3.71
CA ARG A 178 -25.03 8.05 3.71
C ARG A 178 -25.35 7.55 2.32
N GLU A 179 -25.41 8.44 1.33
CA GLU A 179 -25.63 8.08 -0.07
C GLU A 179 -24.54 7.12 -0.58
N ARG A 180 -23.29 7.39 -0.23
CA ARG A 180 -22.15 6.58 -0.66
C ARG A 180 -22.00 5.28 0.11
N TRP A 181 -22.54 5.21 1.33
CA TRP A 181 -22.41 4.04 2.19
C TRP A 181 -23.06 2.78 1.59
N GLU A 182 -24.18 2.92 0.88
CA GLU A 182 -24.82 1.80 0.19
C GLU A 182 -23.89 1.21 -0.89
N GLU A 183 -23.25 2.08 -1.67
CA GLU A 183 -22.26 1.67 -2.69
C GLU A 183 -21.05 0.97 -2.06
N ILE A 184 -20.61 1.45 -0.89
CA ILE A 184 -19.48 0.89 -0.14
C ILE A 184 -19.80 -0.51 0.36
N VAL A 185 -20.97 -0.72 0.95
CA VAL A 185 -21.39 -2.03 1.48
C VAL A 185 -21.49 -3.04 0.33
N GLU A 186 -22.10 -2.66 -0.79
CA GLU A 186 -22.18 -3.52 -1.98
C GLU A 186 -20.79 -3.86 -2.54
N ARG A 187 -19.90 -2.87 -2.60
CA ARG A 187 -18.51 -3.07 -3.03
C ARG A 187 -17.76 -4.00 -2.08
N ASN A 188 -17.95 -3.89 -0.77
CA ASN A 188 -17.31 -4.74 0.22
C ASN A 188 -17.74 -6.19 0.07
N ARG A 189 -19.05 -6.43 -0.12
CA ARG A 189 -19.59 -7.76 -0.38
C ARG A 189 -18.93 -8.40 -1.60
N LYS A 190 -18.76 -7.63 -2.69
CA LYS A 190 -18.02 -8.07 -3.89
C LYS A 190 -16.53 -8.32 -3.59
N GLN A 191 -15.88 -7.51 -2.76
CA GLN A 191 -14.50 -7.74 -2.33
C GLN A 191 -14.32 -8.99 -1.46
N VAL A 192 -15.39 -9.60 -0.96
CA VAL A 192 -15.33 -10.86 -0.21
C VAL A 192 -15.72 -12.05 -1.09
N HIS A 193 -16.85 -11.96 -1.81
CA HIS A 193 -17.43 -13.10 -2.53
C HIS A 193 -17.13 -13.12 -4.04
N GLU A 194 -16.78 -11.98 -4.64
CA GLU A 194 -16.55 -11.82 -6.08
C GLU A 194 -15.17 -11.17 -6.33
N ARG A 195 -14.16 -11.67 -5.62
CA ARG A 195 -12.83 -11.06 -5.58
C ARG A 195 -12.22 -10.94 -6.98
N ASN A 196 -12.13 -9.71 -7.46
CA ASN A 196 -11.41 -9.35 -8.69
C ASN A 196 -9.91 -9.11 -8.42
N GLY A 197 -9.37 -9.67 -7.36
CA GLY A 197 -7.97 -9.54 -6.97
C GLY A 197 -7.74 -10.05 -5.54
N ALA A 198 -6.53 -10.54 -5.32
CA ALA A 198 -6.07 -10.99 -4.02
C ALA A 198 -4.80 -10.23 -3.70
N SER A 199 -4.87 -9.41 -2.65
CA SER A 199 -3.73 -8.72 -2.06
C SER A 199 -3.64 -9.13 -0.60
N ILE A 200 -2.42 -9.40 -0.15
CA ILE A 200 -2.11 -9.84 1.21
C ILE A 200 -1.04 -8.98 1.83
N PHE A 201 -0.99 -8.96 3.16
CA PHE A 201 0.20 -8.57 3.92
C PHE A 201 0.89 -9.83 4.42
N LEU A 202 1.92 -10.29 3.71
CA LEU A 202 2.71 -11.46 4.07
C LEU A 202 3.82 -11.06 5.04
N ALA A 203 3.80 -11.63 6.25
CA ALA A 203 4.82 -11.42 7.24
C ALA A 203 6.07 -12.24 6.90
N LEU A 204 7.19 -11.57 6.63
CA LEU A 204 8.48 -12.24 6.44
C LEU A 204 9.19 -12.46 7.78
N VAL A 205 8.87 -11.65 8.79
CA VAL A 205 9.24 -11.81 10.20
C VAL A 205 7.99 -11.66 11.07
N ASP A 206 8.06 -11.97 12.37
CA ASP A 206 6.93 -11.77 13.27
C ASP A 206 6.51 -10.29 13.34
N ASP A 207 5.31 -9.98 12.86
CA ASP A 207 4.80 -8.60 12.70
C ASP A 207 3.57 -8.38 13.58
N GLU A 208 3.53 -7.24 14.26
CA GLU A 208 2.43 -6.79 15.13
C GLU A 208 2.06 -5.31 14.87
N CYS A 209 2.52 -4.74 13.76
CA CYS A 209 2.45 -3.32 13.45
C CYS A 209 1.14 -2.88 12.79
N HIS A 210 0.23 -3.82 12.49
CA HIS A 210 -1.06 -3.52 11.87
C HIS A 210 -2.17 -3.59 12.92
N GLU A 211 -2.92 -2.50 13.07
CA GLU A 211 -4.04 -2.43 14.00
C GLU A 211 -5.34 -2.17 13.24
N VAL A 212 -6.41 -2.81 13.67
CA VAL A 212 -7.69 -2.83 12.97
C VAL A 212 -8.86 -2.68 13.94
N ILE A 213 -10.01 -2.26 13.41
CA ILE A 213 -11.31 -2.37 14.07
C ILE A 213 -12.11 -3.46 13.34
N PRO A 214 -12.13 -4.72 13.82
CA PRO A 214 -12.83 -5.80 13.14
C PRO A 214 -14.30 -5.47 12.88
N GLY A 215 -14.81 -5.88 11.72
CA GLY A 215 -16.19 -5.66 11.28
C GLY A 215 -16.52 -4.22 10.85
N SER A 216 -15.62 -3.24 11.04
CA SER A 216 -15.89 -1.81 10.72
C SER A 216 -16.20 -1.51 9.24
N HIS A 217 -15.86 -2.42 8.33
CA HIS A 217 -16.15 -2.28 6.90
C HIS A 217 -17.65 -2.28 6.55
N ASN A 218 -18.48 -3.01 7.29
CA ASN A 218 -19.90 -3.23 6.95
C ASN A 218 -20.88 -2.59 7.96
N ARG A 219 -20.39 -1.77 8.89
CA ARG A 219 -21.23 -1.00 9.81
C ARG A 219 -21.02 0.49 9.65
N TRP A 220 -22.11 1.24 9.89
CA TRP A 220 -22.03 2.68 10.03
C TRP A 220 -21.02 3.08 11.13
N ARG A 221 -20.28 4.14 10.88
CA ARG A 221 -19.28 4.64 11.82
C ARG A 221 -19.92 5.13 13.13
N THR A 222 -19.18 5.02 14.22
CA THR A 222 -19.53 5.66 15.50
C THR A 222 -19.18 7.16 15.48
N PRO A 223 -19.70 7.97 16.41
CA PRO A 223 -19.29 9.38 16.55
C PRO A 223 -17.79 9.55 16.80
N LEU A 224 -17.16 8.61 17.51
CA LEU A 224 -15.72 8.63 17.76
C LEU A 224 -14.93 8.35 16.47
N GLU A 225 -15.32 7.33 15.71
CA GLU A 225 -14.70 7.02 14.41
C GLU A 225 -14.91 8.16 13.40
N HIS A 226 -16.02 8.88 13.48
CA HIS A 226 -16.25 10.08 12.69
C HIS A 226 -15.20 11.14 12.93
N ASP A 227 -14.98 11.48 14.20
CA ASP A 227 -13.98 12.47 14.60
C ASP A 227 -12.57 12.01 14.18
N VAL A 228 -12.25 10.75 14.39
CA VAL A 228 -10.95 10.17 14.07
C VAL A 228 -10.65 10.20 12.56
N LEU A 229 -11.63 9.88 11.72
CA LEU A 229 -11.42 9.74 10.28
C LEU A 229 -11.65 11.05 9.50
N LEU A 230 -12.25 12.07 10.11
CA LEU A 230 -12.49 13.37 9.46
C LEU A 230 -11.16 14.13 9.31
N PRO A 231 -10.80 14.58 8.09
CA PRO A 231 -9.60 15.38 7.88
C PRO A 231 -9.58 16.67 8.71
N GLN A 232 -8.41 17.05 9.25
CA GLN A 232 -8.28 18.24 10.11
C GLN A 232 -8.73 19.52 9.41
N ASN A 233 -8.37 19.73 8.15
CA ASN A 233 -8.79 20.90 7.37
C ASN A 233 -10.32 21.01 7.23
N MET A 234 -11.04 19.88 7.23
CA MET A 234 -12.50 19.86 7.18
C MET A 234 -13.11 20.17 8.55
N LYS A 235 -12.48 19.72 9.65
CA LYS A 235 -12.84 20.17 11.01
C LYS A 235 -12.71 21.68 11.14
N ASP A 236 -11.59 22.22 10.68
CA ASP A 236 -11.29 23.66 10.72
C ASP A 236 -12.26 24.47 9.84
N ALA A 237 -12.73 23.88 8.75
CA ALA A 237 -13.74 24.47 7.87
C ALA A 237 -15.19 24.35 8.40
N GLY A 238 -15.37 23.78 9.59
CA GLY A 238 -16.66 23.74 10.29
C GLY A 238 -17.54 22.53 9.99
N VAL A 239 -16.99 21.46 9.40
CA VAL A 239 -17.73 20.21 9.24
C VAL A 239 -18.13 19.66 10.63
N PRO A 240 -19.43 19.40 10.89
CA PRO A 240 -19.88 18.91 12.18
C PRO A 240 -19.17 17.61 12.56
N HIS A 241 -18.60 17.58 13.76
CA HIS A 241 -18.01 16.38 14.35
C HIS A 241 -18.20 16.40 15.86
N THR A 242 -17.95 15.26 16.51
CA THR A 242 -18.00 15.15 17.97
C THR A 242 -16.57 14.95 18.48
N PRO A 243 -15.88 16.02 18.92
CA PRO A 243 -14.54 15.90 19.50
C PRO A 243 -14.57 14.92 20.67
N SER A 244 -13.91 13.79 20.50
CA SER A 244 -14.01 12.70 21.47
C SER A 244 -12.74 11.85 21.55
N TRP A 245 -11.85 11.95 20.58
CA TRP A 245 -10.55 11.26 20.61
C TRP A 245 -9.42 12.21 21.00
N ASP A 246 -8.52 11.74 21.86
CA ASP A 246 -7.35 12.49 22.35
C ASP A 246 -6.13 12.37 21.42
N GLY A 247 -6.23 11.58 20.34
CA GLY A 247 -5.12 11.30 19.42
C GLY A 247 -4.19 10.17 19.87
N GLU A 248 -4.39 9.63 21.08
CA GLU A 248 -3.45 8.70 21.70
C GLU A 248 -4.12 7.42 22.19
N SER A 249 -5.27 7.53 22.86
CA SER A 249 -6.03 6.43 23.43
C SER A 249 -6.49 5.43 22.36
N PRO A 250 -6.62 4.15 22.71
CA PRO A 250 -7.14 3.17 21.77
C PRO A 250 -8.60 3.43 21.41
N LEU A 251 -8.96 3.14 20.15
CA LEU A 251 -10.35 3.13 19.72
C LEU A 251 -11.10 1.91 20.30
N PRO A 252 -12.41 2.01 20.55
CA PRO A 252 -13.23 0.87 20.94
C PRO A 252 -13.13 -0.27 19.93
N GLY A 253 -12.77 -1.47 20.41
CA GLY A 253 -12.60 -2.65 19.56
C GLY A 253 -11.28 -2.69 18.79
N GLN A 254 -10.36 -1.74 19.03
CA GLN A 254 -9.01 -1.78 18.47
C GLN A 254 -8.29 -3.07 18.82
N THR A 255 -7.72 -3.69 17.81
CA THR A 255 -7.01 -4.95 17.93
C THR A 255 -5.73 -4.91 17.09
N ALA A 256 -4.61 -5.31 17.66
CA ALA A 256 -3.35 -5.48 16.95
C ALA A 256 -3.27 -6.87 16.31
N VAL A 257 -3.01 -6.94 15.01
CA VAL A 257 -2.87 -8.20 14.27
C VAL A 257 -1.50 -8.78 14.56
N ARG A 258 -1.44 -10.02 15.04
CA ARG A 258 -0.16 -10.73 15.26
C ARG A 258 0.06 -11.78 14.18
N LEU A 259 1.07 -11.55 13.35
CA LEU A 259 1.48 -12.47 12.31
C LEU A 259 2.80 -13.13 12.69
N LYS A 260 2.89 -14.44 12.51
CA LYS A 260 4.15 -15.17 12.46
C LYS A 260 4.72 -15.16 11.05
N ALA A 261 6.04 -15.32 10.92
CA ALA A 261 6.67 -15.45 9.61
C ALA A 261 5.98 -16.54 8.75
N GLY A 262 5.61 -16.20 7.51
CA GLY A 262 4.85 -17.06 6.59
C GLY A 262 3.33 -16.98 6.75
N GLN A 263 2.81 -16.37 7.82
CA GLN A 263 1.40 -15.99 7.87
C GLN A 263 1.15 -14.72 7.08
N ALA A 264 -0.06 -14.58 6.57
CA ALA A 264 -0.46 -13.36 5.87
C ALA A 264 -1.83 -12.87 6.34
N LEU A 265 -2.03 -11.56 6.28
CA LEU A 265 -3.33 -10.93 6.51
C LEU A 265 -4.01 -10.65 5.18
N ILE A 266 -5.23 -11.16 5.01
CA ILE A 266 -6.18 -10.64 4.02
C ILE A 266 -7.09 -9.66 4.74
N ARG A 267 -7.29 -8.48 4.15
CA ARG A 267 -8.16 -7.42 4.69
C ARG A 267 -9.04 -6.81 3.61
N VAL A 268 -10.26 -6.45 3.97
CA VAL A 268 -11.13 -5.59 3.16
C VAL A 268 -10.65 -4.15 3.26
N GLY A 269 -10.39 -3.47 2.13
CA GLY A 269 -9.80 -2.13 2.09
C GLY A 269 -10.59 -1.06 2.86
N MET A 270 -11.88 -1.31 3.04
CA MET A 270 -12.79 -0.46 3.79
C MET A 270 -12.74 -0.66 5.31
N ASN A 271 -11.96 -1.59 5.84
CA ASN A 271 -11.73 -1.68 7.28
C ASN A 271 -11.06 -0.41 7.83
N ILE A 272 -11.49 0.07 9.00
CA ILE A 272 -10.80 1.10 9.77
C ILE A 272 -9.54 0.48 10.36
N HIS A 273 -8.39 1.01 9.97
CA HIS A 273 -7.10 0.47 10.38
C HIS A 273 -6.03 1.55 10.47
N THR A 274 -4.91 1.17 11.07
CA THR A 274 -3.67 1.95 11.05
C THR A 274 -2.46 1.02 11.00
N GLY A 275 -1.32 1.59 10.62
CA GLY A 275 -0.01 0.97 10.81
C GLY A 275 0.82 1.82 11.76
N HIS A 276 1.45 1.20 12.74
CA HIS A 276 2.42 1.84 13.63
C HIS A 276 3.75 1.10 13.56
N THR A 277 4.86 1.80 13.68
CA THR A 277 6.19 1.18 13.72
C THR A 277 6.71 1.16 15.14
N VAL A 278 7.29 0.05 15.56
CA VAL A 278 7.87 -0.08 16.89
C VAL A 278 9.39 0.12 16.78
N PRO A 279 9.98 1.15 17.42
CA PRO A 279 11.43 1.34 17.42
C PRO A 279 12.16 0.07 17.83
N GLU A 280 13.32 -0.18 17.21
CA GLU A 280 14.18 -1.36 17.43
C GLU A 280 13.55 -2.74 17.12
N ARG A 281 12.26 -2.82 16.76
CA ARG A 281 11.64 -4.05 16.29
C ARG A 281 11.76 -4.16 14.78
N GLU A 282 12.29 -5.28 14.29
CA GLU A 282 12.28 -5.55 12.86
C GLU A 282 10.84 -5.64 12.34
N ARG A 283 10.57 -4.94 11.23
CA ARG A 283 9.39 -5.16 10.40
C ARG A 283 9.85 -5.44 8.99
N ASN A 284 9.29 -6.49 8.41
CA ASN A 284 9.63 -6.97 7.08
C ASN A 284 8.39 -7.72 6.57
N SER A 285 7.49 -6.98 5.96
CA SER A 285 6.18 -7.50 5.54
C SER A 285 5.83 -7.02 4.14
N LEU A 286 5.42 -7.94 3.28
CA LEU A 286 5.09 -7.65 1.89
C LEU A 286 3.60 -7.42 1.72
N ALA A 287 3.23 -6.22 1.26
CA ALA A 287 1.95 -6.00 0.61
C ALA A 287 2.10 -6.34 -0.88
N ILE A 288 1.46 -7.44 -1.29
CA ILE A 288 1.62 -8.04 -2.62
C ILE A 288 0.30 -8.65 -3.08
N GLY A 289 0.04 -8.63 -4.38
CA GLY A 289 -1.18 -9.22 -4.93
C GLY A 289 -1.18 -9.28 -6.44
N TRP A 290 -2.30 -9.73 -7.00
CA TRP A 290 -2.64 -9.62 -8.41
C TRP A 290 -4.08 -9.14 -8.54
N SER A 291 -4.36 -8.39 -9.60
CA SER A 291 -5.71 -7.91 -9.92
C SER A 291 -6.21 -8.58 -11.19
N LYS A 292 -7.52 -8.84 -11.25
CA LYS A 292 -8.19 -9.27 -12.47
C LYS A 292 -8.18 -8.12 -13.48
N TRP A 293 -7.86 -8.45 -14.72
CA TRP A 293 -7.88 -7.52 -15.83
C TRP A 293 -9.32 -7.18 -16.19
N GLY A 294 -9.65 -5.89 -16.16
CA GLY A 294 -10.97 -5.37 -16.54
C GLY A 294 -11.22 -5.29 -18.04
N GLY A 295 -10.33 -5.86 -18.87
CA GLY A 295 -10.37 -5.72 -20.32
C GLY A 295 -9.68 -4.45 -20.85
N PRO A 296 -9.62 -4.30 -22.18
CA PRO A 296 -9.11 -3.09 -22.82
C PRO A 296 -9.97 -1.88 -22.44
N SER A 297 -9.39 -0.68 -22.49
CA SER A 297 -10.10 0.56 -22.22
C SER A 297 -9.92 1.52 -23.40
N ASP A 298 -11.01 2.13 -23.85
CA ASP A 298 -10.98 3.22 -24.83
C ASP A 298 -10.74 4.60 -24.18
N LYS A 299 -10.50 4.62 -22.85
CA LYS A 299 -10.20 5.85 -22.12
C LYS A 299 -8.74 6.21 -22.34
N GLU A 300 -8.48 7.52 -22.43
CA GLU A 300 -7.12 8.04 -22.44
C GLU A 300 -6.34 7.56 -21.20
N PRO A 301 -5.06 7.17 -21.36
CA PRO A 301 -4.22 6.78 -20.23
C PRO A 301 -4.11 7.90 -19.20
N GLU A 302 -4.31 7.53 -17.94
CA GLU A 302 -4.20 8.47 -16.82
C GLU A 302 -2.75 8.65 -16.40
N VAL A 303 -2.39 9.84 -15.93
CA VAL A 303 -1.08 10.05 -15.28
C VAL A 303 -0.98 9.10 -14.10
N SER A 304 0.09 8.30 -14.04
CA SER A 304 0.28 7.38 -12.95
C SER A 304 0.55 8.12 -11.64
N ASP A 305 0.01 7.61 -10.54
CA ASP A 305 0.39 8.09 -9.21
C ASP A 305 1.90 7.93 -9.01
N ALA A 306 2.57 8.92 -8.41
CA ALA A 306 4.02 8.90 -8.20
C ALA A 306 4.50 7.63 -7.47
N ARG A 307 3.68 7.05 -6.59
CA ARG A 307 3.98 5.78 -5.88
C ARG A 307 4.09 4.58 -6.82
N HIS A 308 3.59 4.70 -8.05
CA HIS A 308 3.56 3.65 -9.07
C HIS A 308 4.25 4.05 -10.37
N ALA A 309 4.58 5.33 -10.58
CA ALA A 309 5.19 5.83 -11.82
C ALA A 309 6.47 5.08 -12.23
N TRP A 310 7.27 4.62 -11.26
CA TRP A 310 8.46 3.79 -11.50
C TRP A 310 8.17 2.49 -12.26
N GLN A 311 6.96 1.95 -12.16
CA GLN A 311 6.56 0.72 -12.87
C GLN A 311 6.50 0.95 -14.38
N LEU A 312 6.39 2.21 -14.86
CA LEU A 312 6.39 2.54 -16.28
C LEU A 312 7.78 2.46 -16.93
N ASP A 313 8.85 2.16 -16.18
CA ASP A 313 10.14 1.84 -16.78
C ASP A 313 10.01 0.62 -17.70
N PRO A 314 10.40 0.70 -18.98
CA PRO A 314 10.57 -0.49 -19.80
C PRO A 314 11.49 -1.54 -19.16
N ALA A 315 12.50 -1.14 -18.37
CA ALA A 315 13.37 -2.08 -17.68
C ALA A 315 12.63 -2.95 -16.65
N VAL A 316 11.56 -2.44 -16.03
CA VAL A 316 10.71 -3.25 -15.14
C VAL A 316 10.04 -4.36 -15.93
N ARG A 317 9.40 -4.02 -17.06
CA ARG A 317 8.77 -5.00 -17.95
C ARG A 317 9.75 -6.07 -18.40
N GLU A 318 10.93 -5.67 -18.87
CA GLU A 318 11.93 -6.60 -19.39
C GLU A 318 12.52 -7.53 -18.33
N ALA A 319 12.56 -7.10 -17.07
CA ALA A 319 13.05 -7.88 -15.94
C ALA A 319 12.05 -8.93 -15.40
N LEU A 320 10.78 -8.88 -15.81
CA LEU A 320 9.77 -9.84 -15.33
C LEU A 320 10.11 -11.27 -15.80
N PRO A 321 10.13 -12.26 -14.88
CA PRO A 321 10.69 -13.59 -15.15
C PRO A 321 9.84 -14.45 -16.10
N HIS A 322 8.57 -14.12 -16.29
CA HIS A 322 7.65 -14.86 -17.14
C HIS A 322 7.02 -13.98 -18.21
N GLU A 323 6.85 -14.53 -19.42
CA GLU A 323 6.20 -13.81 -20.54
C GLU A 323 4.75 -13.40 -20.22
N TRP A 324 4.03 -14.21 -19.46
CA TRP A 324 2.69 -13.85 -19.01
C TRP A 324 2.72 -12.63 -18.07
N MET A 325 3.74 -12.47 -17.21
CA MET A 325 3.88 -11.29 -16.36
C MET A 325 4.10 -10.03 -17.19
N LYS A 326 4.91 -10.11 -18.27
CA LYS A 326 5.07 -9.00 -19.23
C LYS A 326 3.74 -8.60 -19.85
N THR A 327 2.91 -9.58 -20.20
CA THR A 327 1.55 -9.34 -20.70
C THR A 327 0.66 -8.67 -19.64
N THR A 328 0.73 -9.09 -18.37
CA THR A 328 -0.02 -8.42 -17.29
C THR A 328 0.45 -6.98 -17.06
N TRP A 329 1.74 -6.71 -17.24
CA TRP A 329 2.32 -5.38 -17.18
C TRP A 329 1.83 -4.54 -18.36
N ASP A 330 1.82 -5.08 -19.58
CA ASP A 330 1.34 -4.39 -20.79
C ASP A 330 -0.13 -3.96 -20.64
N ARG A 331 -0.97 -4.82 -20.04
CA ARG A 331 -2.37 -4.51 -19.74
C ARG A 331 -2.53 -3.37 -18.73
N TRP A 332 -1.67 -3.33 -17.71
CA TRP A 332 -1.67 -2.27 -16.71
C TRP A 332 -1.14 -0.96 -17.31
N SER A 333 0.00 -1.00 -17.99
CA SER A 333 0.69 0.17 -18.52
C SER A 333 -0.10 0.83 -19.66
N ALA A 334 -0.88 0.07 -20.43
CA ALA A 334 -1.79 0.63 -21.44
C ALA A 334 -2.82 1.63 -20.89
N ARG A 335 -3.08 1.61 -19.57
CA ARG A 335 -4.02 2.52 -18.90
C ARG A 335 -3.32 3.67 -18.18
N GLN A 336 -2.01 3.76 -18.28
CA GLN A 336 -1.17 4.65 -17.48
C GLN A 336 -0.21 5.41 -18.39
N LYS A 337 0.15 6.63 -17.99
CA LYS A 337 1.24 7.38 -18.61
C LYS A 337 2.10 8.03 -17.53
N LEU A 338 3.35 8.29 -17.89
CA LEU A 338 4.26 9.02 -17.02
C LEU A 338 3.85 10.48 -16.99
N GLY A 339 3.83 11.12 -15.81
CA GLY A 339 3.54 12.54 -15.70
C GLY A 339 4.71 13.42 -16.14
N ASP A 340 4.46 14.72 -16.29
CA ASP A 340 5.42 15.68 -16.84
C ASP A 340 6.12 16.53 -15.75
N THR A 341 5.79 16.30 -14.48
CA THR A 341 6.39 17.00 -13.32
C THR A 341 7.18 16.04 -12.44
N LEU A 342 8.05 16.58 -11.57
CA LEU A 342 8.80 15.74 -10.62
C LEU A 342 7.87 15.08 -9.60
N GLU A 343 6.81 15.77 -9.18
CA GLU A 343 5.82 15.30 -8.22
C GLU A 343 4.95 14.18 -8.76
N ASP A 344 4.83 14.04 -10.08
CA ASP A 344 4.15 12.90 -10.71
C ASP A 344 5.04 11.65 -10.77
N ARG A 345 6.36 11.79 -10.55
CA ARG A 345 7.34 10.72 -10.78
C ARG A 345 8.05 10.24 -9.52
N TYR A 346 8.30 11.12 -8.57
CA TYR A 346 9.29 10.89 -7.51
C TYR A 346 8.75 11.19 -6.11
N ALA A 347 9.35 10.55 -5.10
CA ALA A 347 9.08 10.89 -3.72
C ALA A 347 9.72 12.24 -3.35
N PRO A 348 9.21 12.97 -2.34
CA PRO A 348 9.76 14.26 -1.94
C PRO A 348 11.26 14.26 -1.62
N PHE A 349 11.80 13.14 -1.12
CA PHE A 349 13.23 12.98 -0.89
C PHE A 349 14.02 13.04 -2.21
N ASP A 350 13.60 12.28 -3.22
CA ASP A 350 14.26 12.23 -4.51
C ASP A 350 14.14 13.56 -5.26
N ILE A 351 13.02 14.27 -5.12
CA ILE A 351 12.87 15.64 -5.65
C ILE A 351 13.92 16.57 -5.04
N ARG A 352 14.15 16.51 -3.72
CA ARG A 352 15.22 17.30 -3.06
C ARG A 352 16.60 16.92 -3.56
N GLN A 353 16.88 15.62 -3.75
CA GLN A 353 18.16 15.18 -4.31
C GLN A 353 18.35 15.69 -5.74
N ILE A 354 17.31 15.67 -6.57
CA ILE A 354 17.35 16.23 -7.92
C ILE A 354 17.66 17.73 -7.88
N LYS A 355 16.92 18.50 -7.07
CA LYS A 355 17.16 19.95 -6.89
C LYS A 355 18.51 20.27 -6.25
N SER A 356 19.22 19.30 -5.65
CA SER A 356 20.60 19.47 -5.19
C SER A 356 21.66 19.34 -6.31
N GLY A 357 21.22 19.05 -7.53
CA GLY A 357 22.09 18.87 -8.70
C GLY A 357 22.34 17.42 -9.10
N LYS A 358 21.75 16.44 -8.41
CA LYS A 358 21.88 15.02 -8.76
C LYS A 358 20.90 14.66 -9.87
N VAL A 359 21.38 14.21 -11.03
CA VAL A 359 20.49 13.69 -12.07
C VAL A 359 20.15 12.23 -11.75
N ALA A 360 19.01 12.00 -11.10
CA ALA A 360 18.48 10.68 -10.76
C ALA A 360 17.21 10.36 -11.58
N GLY A 361 16.64 9.17 -11.42
CA GLY A 361 15.34 8.78 -11.98
C GLY A 361 15.42 8.40 -13.45
N TRP A 362 14.55 9.00 -14.28
CA TRP A 362 14.50 8.71 -15.72
C TRP A 362 15.61 9.36 -16.55
N HIS A 363 16.39 10.26 -15.96
CA HIS A 363 17.45 11.02 -16.65
C HIS A 363 16.95 11.72 -17.94
N THR A 364 15.68 12.12 -17.96
CA THR A 364 15.09 12.91 -19.05
C THR A 364 15.51 14.37 -18.93
N GLU A 365 15.03 15.18 -19.87
CA GLU A 365 15.25 16.62 -19.81
C GLU A 365 14.64 17.26 -18.56
N LEU A 366 13.55 16.70 -18.03
CA LEU A 366 12.93 17.16 -16.79
C LEU A 366 13.91 17.14 -15.61
N GLU A 367 14.54 15.99 -15.36
CA GLU A 367 15.45 15.84 -14.22
C GLU A 367 16.74 16.64 -14.42
N LYS A 368 17.20 16.80 -15.67
CA LYS A 368 18.38 17.62 -16.00
C LYS A 368 18.11 19.11 -15.78
N GLN A 369 16.99 19.63 -16.27
CA GLN A 369 16.64 21.04 -16.09
C GLN A 369 16.37 21.35 -14.62
N ALA A 370 15.69 20.46 -13.90
CA ALA A 370 15.48 20.61 -12.46
C ALA A 370 16.79 20.59 -11.67
N ALA A 371 17.70 19.66 -11.99
CA ALA A 371 19.02 19.61 -11.37
C ALA A 371 19.86 20.87 -11.64
N ALA A 372 19.78 21.43 -12.85
CA ALA A 372 20.47 22.66 -13.22
C ALA A 372 19.86 23.92 -12.55
N ALA A 373 18.53 23.98 -12.43
CA ALA A 373 17.82 25.09 -11.81
C ALA A 373 17.90 25.07 -10.27
N GLY A 374 18.08 23.89 -9.68
CA GLY A 374 18.14 23.69 -8.25
C GLY A 374 16.91 24.24 -7.53
N GLU A 375 17.11 25.09 -6.52
CA GLU A 375 15.99 25.69 -5.77
C GLU A 375 15.09 26.62 -6.59
N ALA A 376 15.55 27.10 -7.75
CA ALA A 376 14.71 27.88 -8.66
C ALA A 376 13.74 27.01 -9.48
N TRP A 377 13.80 25.68 -9.37
CA TRP A 377 12.79 24.80 -9.95
C TRP A 377 11.51 24.85 -9.12
N GLU A 378 10.43 25.34 -9.75
CA GLU A 378 9.15 25.56 -9.09
C GLU A 378 8.35 24.24 -8.96
N PRO A 379 7.49 24.12 -7.93
CA PRO A 379 6.61 22.98 -7.80
C PRO A 379 5.74 22.78 -9.05
N ARG A 380 5.58 21.53 -9.50
CA ARG A 380 4.80 21.18 -10.69
C ARG A 380 5.29 21.82 -12.00
N GLN A 381 6.52 22.33 -12.05
CA GLN A 381 7.13 22.81 -13.29
C GLN A 381 7.42 21.63 -14.24
N THR A 382 7.18 21.84 -15.53
CA THR A 382 7.50 20.90 -16.61
C THR A 382 8.80 21.28 -17.32
N ALA A 383 9.42 20.30 -17.99
CA ALA A 383 10.55 20.55 -18.88
C ALA A 383 10.13 21.46 -20.05
N ARG A 384 11.04 22.34 -20.48
CA ARG A 384 10.87 23.20 -21.65
C ARG A 384 11.38 22.55 -22.93
#